data_AF-A0A8T4QPB2-F1
#
_entry.id   AF-A0A8T4QPB2-F1
#
_cell.length_a   1.000
_cell.length_b   1.000
_cell.length_c   1.000
_cell.angle_alpha   90.00
_cell.angle_beta   90.00
_cell.angle_gamma   90.00
#
_symmetry.space_group_name_H-M   'P 1'
#
loop_
_entity.id
_entity.type
_entity.pdbx_description
1 polymer ?
#
loop_
_entity_poly.entity_id
_entity_poly.type
_entity_poly.pdbx_seq_one_letter_code
_entity_poly.pdbx_strand_id
1 'polypeptide(L)'
;MKSRVFVNKVEIEHLNWLSVCTGVPISYKGGVDLANEAIGIELKSRLLKPRSIEPYPNFAVHEYQFKLFPEEKPDRELFWAFMLYNLDIPISSIRGDSDLKKYIVDRRVWFFDWGYVSQFPVSNVKTGPYIYVHGRSFASEKFNSFEVEGGLLYFPVGSSLEEKLSFLTKNN
;
A
#
# COMPACT_ATOMS: atom_id res chain seq x y z
N MET A 1 0.90 -22.60 4.30
CA MET A 1 1.73 -21.82 5.27
C MET A 1 0.84 -21.30 6.41
N LYS A 2 1.35 -21.00 7.63
CA LYS A 2 0.58 -20.29 8.67
C LYS A 2 0.28 -18.85 8.20
N SER A 3 -0.95 -18.37 8.42
CA SER A 3 -1.41 -17.05 7.92
C SER A 3 -0.49 -15.88 8.29
N ARG A 4 -0.07 -15.79 9.56
CA ARG A 4 0.83 -14.71 10.01
C ARG A 4 2.21 -14.73 9.33
N VAL A 5 2.75 -15.92 9.08
CA VAL A 5 4.04 -16.07 8.37
C VAL A 5 3.89 -15.65 6.91
N PHE A 6 2.75 -15.99 6.29
CA PHE A 6 2.44 -15.56 4.94
C PHE A 6 2.33 -14.03 4.84
N VAL A 7 1.57 -13.40 5.75
CA VAL A 7 1.39 -11.94 5.77
C VAL A 7 2.73 -11.21 5.85
N ASN A 8 3.62 -11.59 6.77
CA ASN A 8 4.92 -10.93 6.89
C ASN A 8 5.77 -11.11 5.62
N LYS A 9 5.81 -12.32 5.06
CA LYS A 9 6.63 -12.59 3.87
C LYS A 9 6.07 -11.89 2.63
N VAL A 10 4.75 -11.90 2.43
CA VAL A 10 4.13 -11.28 1.26
C VAL A 10 4.25 -9.75 1.32
N GLU A 11 4.20 -9.17 2.52
CA GLU A 11 4.44 -7.74 2.73
C GLU A 11 5.85 -7.33 2.29
N ILE A 12 6.89 -8.10 2.65
CA ILE A 12 8.26 -7.86 2.16
C ILE A 12 8.33 -7.90 0.63
N GLU A 13 7.67 -8.88 -0.02
CA GLU A 13 7.62 -8.94 -1.48
C GLU A 13 6.92 -7.74 -2.11
N HIS A 14 5.85 -7.25 -1.48
CA HIS A 14 5.15 -6.05 -1.92
C HIS A 14 6.00 -4.79 -1.77
N LEU A 15 6.75 -4.67 -0.67
CA LEU A 15 7.67 -3.55 -0.45
C LEU A 15 8.82 -3.56 -1.47
N ASN A 16 9.43 -4.72 -1.73
CA ASN A 16 10.46 -4.87 -2.76
C ASN A 16 9.93 -4.44 -4.13
N TRP A 17 8.76 -4.96 -4.52
CA TRP A 17 8.14 -4.60 -5.80
C TRP A 17 7.79 -3.11 -5.87
N LEU A 18 7.15 -2.55 -4.84
CA LEU A 18 6.74 -1.15 -4.82
C LEU A 18 7.95 -0.21 -4.81
N SER A 19 9.02 -0.58 -4.11
CA SER A 19 10.29 0.15 -4.12
C SER A 19 10.89 0.23 -5.52
N VAL A 20 10.89 -0.88 -6.27
CA VAL A 20 11.36 -0.91 -7.66
C VAL A 20 10.46 -0.04 -8.55
N CYS A 21 9.13 -0.16 -8.43
CA CYS A 21 8.20 0.59 -9.27
C CYS A 21 8.25 2.11 -9.04
N THR A 22 8.48 2.54 -7.79
CA THR A 22 8.48 3.96 -7.41
C THR A 22 9.88 4.57 -7.45
N GLY A 23 10.93 3.76 -7.30
CA GLY A 23 12.30 4.23 -7.05
C GLY A 23 12.53 4.73 -5.63
N VAL A 24 11.56 4.53 -4.72
CA VAL A 24 11.70 4.91 -3.30
C VAL A 24 12.25 3.71 -2.52
N PRO A 25 13.39 3.83 -1.83
CA PRO A 25 13.99 2.69 -1.14
C PRO A 25 13.18 2.29 0.10
N ILE A 26 13.28 1.01 0.49
CA ILE A 26 12.67 0.49 1.70
C ILE A 26 13.34 1.10 2.93
N SER A 27 12.51 1.61 3.86
CA SER A 27 12.98 2.09 5.16
C SER A 27 13.11 0.91 6.13
N TYR A 28 14.33 0.43 6.33
CA TYR A 28 14.60 -0.62 7.33
C TYR A 28 14.63 -0.11 8.78
N LYS A 29 14.51 1.22 8.97
CA LYS A 29 14.43 1.87 10.27
C LYS A 29 12.97 2.26 10.47
N GLY A 30 12.37 1.86 11.60
CA GLY A 30 10.93 2.01 11.86
C GLY A 30 10.35 3.38 11.49
N GLY A 31 9.04 3.39 11.19
CA GLY A 31 8.35 4.54 10.61
C GLY A 31 7.55 4.10 9.39
N VAL A 32 7.51 4.94 8.35
CA VAL A 32 6.92 4.63 7.05
C VAL A 32 7.71 3.56 6.29
N ASP A 33 7.03 2.69 5.55
CA ASP A 33 7.65 1.53 4.89
C ASP A 33 8.69 1.86 3.80
N LEU A 34 8.44 2.85 2.94
CA LEU A 34 9.38 3.32 1.92
C LEU A 34 9.70 4.80 2.17
N ALA A 35 10.97 5.21 2.07
CA ALA A 35 11.33 6.61 2.25
C ALA A 35 12.64 7.01 1.55
N ASN A 36 12.68 8.22 1.00
CA ASN A 36 13.92 8.91 0.60
C ASN A 36 14.03 10.27 1.32
N GLU A 37 14.75 11.25 0.77
CA GLU A 37 14.86 12.58 1.36
C GLU A 37 13.58 13.41 1.21
N ALA A 38 12.81 13.20 0.15
CA ALA A 38 11.66 14.04 -0.20
C ALA A 38 10.30 13.43 0.13
N ILE A 39 10.17 12.10 0.07
CA ILE A 39 8.89 11.41 0.22
C ILE A 39 8.98 10.20 1.14
N GLY A 40 7.85 9.91 1.79
CA GLY A 40 7.61 8.69 2.56
C GLY A 40 6.30 8.02 2.14
N ILE A 41 6.27 6.70 2.04
CA ILE A 41 5.11 5.91 1.62
C ILE A 41 4.89 4.80 2.65
N GLU A 42 3.69 4.73 3.20
CA GLU A 42 3.25 3.63 4.07
C GLU A 42 2.30 2.71 3.31
N LEU A 43 2.63 1.41 3.24
CA LEU A 43 1.89 0.41 2.50
C LEU A 43 0.87 -0.27 3.42
N LYS A 44 -0.39 -0.32 2.97
CA LYS A 44 -1.43 -1.17 3.54
C LYS A 44 -1.92 -2.13 2.47
N SER A 45 -1.60 -3.42 2.60
CA SER A 45 -1.96 -4.45 1.62
C SER A 45 -3.10 -5.37 2.09
N ARG A 46 -3.91 -5.83 1.13
CA ARG A 46 -4.99 -6.80 1.33
C ARG A 46 -5.09 -7.77 0.16
N LEU A 47 -5.16 -9.07 0.48
CA LEU A 47 -5.51 -10.10 -0.48
C LEU A 47 -6.99 -9.94 -0.90
N LEU A 48 -7.23 -9.83 -2.19
CA LEU A 48 -8.55 -9.93 -2.77
C LEU A 48 -9.07 -11.36 -2.57
N LYS A 49 -10.15 -11.50 -1.80
CA LYS A 49 -10.77 -12.80 -1.57
C LYS A 49 -11.69 -13.14 -2.75
N PRO A 50 -11.51 -14.30 -3.39
CA PRO A 50 -12.49 -14.80 -4.34
C PRO A 50 -13.87 -14.86 -3.68
N ARG A 51 -14.89 -14.28 -4.32
CA ARG A 51 -16.29 -14.28 -3.85
C ARG A 51 -16.59 -13.46 -2.59
N SER A 52 -15.76 -12.48 -2.24
CA SER A 52 -16.12 -11.52 -1.18
C SER A 52 -17.38 -10.73 -1.55
N ILE A 53 -18.31 -10.57 -0.61
CA ILE A 53 -19.49 -9.68 -0.73
C ILE A 53 -19.03 -8.23 -0.92
N GLU A 54 -17.87 -7.89 -0.35
CA GLU A 54 -17.18 -6.62 -0.58
C GLU A 54 -15.98 -6.85 -1.50
N PRO A 55 -16.08 -6.48 -2.80
CA PRO A 55 -14.96 -6.63 -3.72
C PRO A 55 -13.77 -5.71 -3.35
N TYR A 56 -14.00 -4.71 -2.50
CA TYR A 56 -12.99 -3.78 -2.01
C TYR A 56 -12.93 -3.85 -0.48
N PRO A 57 -11.92 -4.54 0.11
CA PRO A 57 -11.80 -4.66 1.55
C PRO A 57 -11.44 -3.31 2.20
N ASN A 58 -11.70 -3.21 3.50
CA ASN A 58 -11.25 -2.08 4.31
C ASN A 58 -9.77 -2.21 4.70
N PHE A 59 -9.07 -1.09 4.69
CA PHE A 59 -7.70 -0.96 5.15
C PHE A 59 -7.69 -0.34 6.54
N ALA A 60 -7.05 -1.03 7.49
CA ALA A 60 -6.92 -0.52 8.84
C ALA A 60 -5.65 0.32 8.93
N VAL A 61 -5.81 1.57 9.36
CA VAL A 61 -4.73 2.49 9.68
C VAL A 61 -4.80 2.74 11.18
N HIS A 62 -3.71 2.47 11.90
CA HIS A 62 -3.69 2.79 13.32
C HIS A 62 -3.57 4.31 13.48
N GLU A 63 -4.40 4.91 14.33
CA GLU A 63 -4.46 6.38 14.48
C GLU A 63 -3.10 6.99 14.86
N TYR A 64 -2.27 6.27 15.62
CA TYR A 64 -0.92 6.70 15.97
C TYR A 64 -0.06 6.95 14.72
N GLN A 65 -0.14 6.09 13.69
CA GLN A 65 0.68 6.24 12.48
C GLN A 65 0.33 7.56 11.78
N PHE A 66 -0.98 7.82 11.65
CA PHE A 66 -1.48 9.04 11.04
C PHE A 66 -0.98 10.29 11.75
N LYS A 67 -0.96 10.29 13.09
CA LYS A 67 -0.54 11.45 13.89
C LYS A 67 0.98 11.60 14.03
N LEU A 68 1.69 10.51 14.29
CA LEU A 68 3.09 10.54 14.71
C LEU A 68 4.06 10.70 13.53
N PHE A 69 3.82 10.03 12.40
CA PHE A 69 4.79 10.02 11.31
C PHE A 69 5.03 11.41 10.68
N PRO A 70 4.01 12.28 10.52
CA PRO A 70 4.23 13.68 10.11
C PRO A 70 5.12 14.45 11.09
N GLU A 71 4.98 14.22 12.40
CA GLU A 71 5.79 14.88 13.44
C GLU A 71 7.24 14.39 13.42
N GLU A 72 7.46 13.09 13.20
CA GLU A 72 8.81 12.51 13.12
C GLU A 72 9.54 12.88 11.83
N LYS A 73 8.79 13.15 10.75
CA LYS A 73 9.31 13.36 9.39
C LYS A 73 8.79 14.65 8.75
N PRO A 74 8.99 15.83 9.37
CA PRO A 74 8.37 17.08 8.91
C PRO A 74 8.83 17.53 7.51
N ASP A 75 10.03 17.13 7.10
CA ASP A 75 10.62 17.52 5.81
C ASP A 75 10.22 16.58 4.65
N ARG A 76 9.39 15.57 4.92
CA ARG A 76 8.94 14.60 3.91
C ARG A 76 7.47 14.79 3.62
N GLU A 77 7.14 14.70 2.34
CA GLU A 77 5.74 14.53 1.95
C GLU A 77 5.35 13.06 2.10
N LEU A 78 4.27 12.82 2.84
CA LEU A 78 3.87 11.48 3.23
C LEU A 78 2.64 11.02 2.42
N PHE A 79 2.67 9.76 2.02
CA PHE A 79 1.61 9.15 1.24
C PHE A 79 1.22 7.79 1.81
N TRP A 80 -0.05 7.44 1.64
CA TRP A 80 -0.53 6.08 1.82
C TRP A 80 -0.49 5.35 0.49
N ALA A 81 -0.09 4.08 0.50
CA ALA A 81 -0.26 3.15 -0.61
C ALA A 81 -1.24 2.05 -0.18
N PHE A 82 -2.47 2.05 -0.70
CA PHE A 82 -3.44 0.99 -0.45
C PHE A 82 -3.36 -0.03 -1.58
N MET A 83 -2.90 -1.23 -1.26
CA MET A 83 -2.67 -2.30 -2.24
C MET A 83 -3.69 -3.41 -2.13
N LEU A 84 -4.32 -3.73 -3.26
CA LEU A 84 -5.04 -4.98 -3.46
C LEU A 84 -4.19 -5.91 -4.33
N TYR A 85 -4.12 -7.18 -3.95
CA TYR A 85 -3.41 -8.18 -4.74
C TYR A 85 -4.17 -9.49 -4.84
N ASN A 86 -3.88 -10.27 -5.87
CA ASN A 86 -4.42 -11.61 -6.10
C ASN A 86 -3.32 -12.67 -6.08
N LEU A 87 -3.72 -13.90 -5.74
CA LEU A 87 -2.88 -15.08 -5.85
C LEU A 87 -3.44 -16.03 -6.91
N ASP A 88 -2.56 -16.76 -7.60
CA ASP A 88 -2.92 -17.84 -8.53
C ASP A 88 -3.48 -19.08 -7.80
N ILE A 89 -2.99 -19.34 -6.59
CA ILE A 89 -3.39 -20.46 -5.74
C ILE A 89 -3.78 -20.02 -4.32
N PRO A 90 -4.59 -20.82 -3.60
CA PRO A 90 -4.90 -20.54 -2.20
C PRO A 90 -3.66 -20.54 -1.30
N ILE A 91 -3.65 -19.69 -0.26
CA ILE A 91 -2.56 -19.63 0.75
C ILE A 91 -2.28 -21.00 1.38
N SER A 92 -3.30 -21.84 1.55
CA SER A 92 -3.16 -23.20 2.10
C SER A 92 -2.23 -24.07 1.26
N SER A 93 -2.15 -23.83 -0.05
CA SER A 93 -1.31 -24.57 -1.00
C SER A 93 0.13 -24.06 -1.09
N ILE A 94 0.43 -22.89 -0.50
CA ILE A 94 1.76 -22.27 -0.51
C ILE A 94 2.61 -22.86 0.62
N ARG A 95 3.79 -23.42 0.27
CA ARG A 95 4.75 -23.97 1.25
C ARG A 95 5.57 -22.86 1.93
N GLY A 96 6.07 -23.15 3.12
CA GLY A 96 6.75 -22.17 4.00
C GLY A 96 8.00 -21.54 3.42
N ASP A 97 8.69 -22.26 2.55
CA ASP A 97 9.98 -21.99 1.91
C ASP A 97 9.84 -21.52 0.45
N SER A 98 8.61 -21.39 -0.06
CA SER A 98 8.41 -21.02 -1.46
C SER A 98 8.70 -19.55 -1.72
N ASP A 99 9.29 -19.28 -2.88
CA ASP A 99 9.29 -17.95 -3.49
C ASP A 99 7.83 -17.50 -3.69
N LEU A 100 7.42 -16.46 -2.97
CA LEU A 100 6.05 -15.95 -2.98
C LEU A 100 5.76 -15.12 -4.23
N LYS A 101 6.78 -14.50 -4.85
CA LYS A 101 6.62 -13.61 -5.99
C LYS A 101 5.87 -14.29 -7.13
N LYS A 102 6.17 -15.56 -7.38
CA LYS A 102 5.57 -16.36 -8.47
C LYS A 102 4.08 -16.62 -8.32
N TYR A 103 3.55 -16.53 -7.10
CA TYR A 103 2.13 -16.77 -6.83
C TYR A 103 1.30 -15.48 -6.88
N ILE A 104 1.93 -14.30 -6.89
CA ILE A 104 1.22 -13.01 -6.92
C ILE A 104 0.98 -12.62 -8.38
N VAL A 105 -0.29 -12.58 -8.78
CA VAL A 105 -0.69 -12.46 -10.19
C VAL A 105 -0.97 -11.02 -10.60
N ASP A 106 -1.63 -10.26 -9.73
CA ASP A 106 -2.02 -8.87 -9.98
C ASP A 106 -1.82 -8.06 -8.70
N ARG A 107 -1.42 -6.80 -8.87
CA ARG A 107 -1.32 -5.79 -7.82
C ARG A 107 -1.95 -4.51 -8.33
N ARG A 108 -2.79 -3.90 -7.50
CA ARG A 108 -3.37 -2.58 -7.75
C ARG A 108 -3.09 -1.71 -6.55
N VAL A 109 -2.43 -0.59 -6.77
CA VAL A 109 -2.02 0.32 -5.69
C VAL A 109 -2.62 1.68 -5.91
N TRP A 110 -3.42 2.14 -4.95
CA TRP A 110 -3.92 3.51 -4.91
C TRP A 110 -3.11 4.31 -3.93
N PHE A 111 -2.50 5.38 -4.44
CA PHE A 111 -1.81 6.35 -3.61
C PHE A 111 -2.76 7.44 -3.15
N PHE A 112 -2.52 7.94 -1.94
CA PHE A 112 -3.24 9.07 -1.38
C PHE A 112 -2.32 9.92 -0.53
N ASP A 113 -2.59 11.22 -0.46
CA ASP A 113 -1.93 12.10 0.50
C ASP A 113 -2.19 11.63 1.93
N TRP A 114 -1.24 11.90 2.83
CA TRP A 114 -1.34 11.44 4.22
C TRP A 114 -2.66 11.82 4.91
N GLY A 115 -3.16 13.02 4.62
CA GLY A 115 -4.40 13.58 5.17
C GLY A 115 -5.68 12.83 4.75
N TYR A 116 -5.65 12.03 3.68
CA TYR A 116 -6.83 11.37 3.12
C TYR A 116 -7.61 10.54 4.14
N VAL A 117 -6.90 9.91 5.08
CA VAL A 117 -7.53 9.02 6.07
C VAL A 117 -8.37 9.79 7.11
N SER A 118 -8.16 11.11 7.26
CA SER A 118 -8.86 11.94 8.24
C SER A 118 -10.36 12.12 7.98
N GLN A 119 -10.82 11.83 6.76
CA GLN A 119 -12.25 11.88 6.42
C GLN A 119 -13.05 10.70 6.99
N PHE A 120 -12.36 9.62 7.40
CA PHE A 120 -13.01 8.42 7.95
C PHE A 120 -13.04 8.48 9.48
N PRO A 121 -14.10 7.96 10.11
CA PRO A 121 -14.22 7.99 11.56
C PRO A 121 -13.21 7.07 12.25
N VAL A 122 -12.71 7.50 13.40
CA VAL A 122 -11.89 6.67 14.29
C VAL A 122 -12.80 5.68 15.01
N SER A 123 -12.46 4.40 14.92
CA SER A 123 -13.12 3.30 15.62
C SER A 123 -12.25 2.80 16.77
N ASN A 124 -12.75 2.90 18.00
CA ASN A 124 -12.08 2.42 19.19
C ASN A 124 -12.38 0.93 19.42
N VAL A 125 -11.44 0.06 19.07
CA VAL A 125 -11.54 -1.39 19.29
C VAL A 125 -10.56 -1.85 20.37
N LYS A 126 -10.68 -3.10 20.84
CA LYS A 126 -9.83 -3.67 21.90
C LYS A 126 -8.32 -3.53 21.62
N THR A 127 -7.92 -3.56 20.36
CA THR A 127 -6.51 -3.50 19.93
C THR A 127 -6.00 -2.09 19.68
N GLY A 128 -6.80 -1.05 19.96
CA GLY A 128 -6.43 0.36 19.79
C GLY A 128 -7.41 1.15 18.92
N PRO A 129 -7.16 2.46 18.74
CA PRO A 129 -7.90 3.31 17.81
C PRO A 129 -7.45 3.05 16.37
N TYR A 130 -8.40 2.69 15.51
CA TYR A 130 -8.16 2.47 14.08
C TYR A 130 -9.08 3.31 13.22
N ILE A 131 -8.54 3.78 12.11
CA ILE A 131 -9.28 4.38 11.01
C ILE A 131 -9.43 3.28 9.94
N TYR A 132 -10.65 3.04 9.49
CA TYR A 132 -10.94 2.05 8.45
C TYR A 132 -11.22 2.74 7.12
N VAL A 133 -10.23 2.73 6.24
CA VAL A 133 -10.35 3.29 4.89
C VAL A 133 -11.11 2.29 4.02
N HIS A 134 -12.24 2.71 3.48
CA HIS A 134 -13.12 1.85 2.69
C HIS A 134 -12.67 1.81 1.23
N GLY A 135 -12.16 0.68 0.72
CA GLY A 135 -11.70 0.63 -0.68
C GLY A 135 -12.76 0.98 -1.73
N ARG A 136 -14.05 0.89 -1.40
CA ARG A 136 -15.15 1.37 -2.26
C ARG A 136 -15.12 2.89 -2.48
N SER A 137 -14.56 3.67 -1.55
CA SER A 137 -14.41 5.12 -1.70
C SER A 137 -13.38 5.49 -2.75
N PHE A 138 -12.53 4.57 -3.19
CA PHE A 138 -11.54 4.89 -4.23
C PHE A 138 -12.22 5.21 -5.57
N ALA A 139 -13.44 4.72 -5.80
CA ALA A 139 -14.19 5.00 -7.03
C ALA A 139 -14.70 6.45 -7.15
N SER A 140 -14.76 7.21 -6.04
CA SER A 140 -15.16 8.63 -6.09
C SER A 140 -14.00 9.57 -6.41
N GLU A 141 -12.78 9.05 -6.45
CA GLU A 141 -11.56 9.82 -6.61
C GLU A 141 -11.08 9.79 -8.07
N LYS A 142 -10.34 10.83 -8.48
CA LYS A 142 -9.76 10.90 -9.82
C LYS A 142 -8.29 10.51 -9.78
N PHE A 143 -7.91 9.53 -10.61
CA PHE A 143 -6.54 9.04 -10.70
C PHE A 143 -6.02 9.06 -12.13
N ASN A 144 -4.72 9.30 -12.25
CA ASN A 144 -3.92 8.82 -13.37
C ASN A 144 -3.45 7.39 -13.07
N SER A 145 -3.46 6.52 -14.08
CA SER A 145 -3.06 5.13 -13.92
C SER A 145 -1.83 4.79 -14.76
N PHE A 146 -0.87 4.06 -14.18
CA PHE A 146 0.38 3.65 -14.84
C PHE A 146 0.56 2.16 -14.72
N GLU A 147 0.60 1.50 -15.87
CA GLU A 147 0.88 0.07 -15.96
C GLU A 147 2.38 -0.16 -15.75
N VAL A 148 2.70 -1.12 -14.87
CA VAL A 148 4.06 -1.54 -14.55
C VAL A 148 4.13 -3.06 -14.57
N GLU A 149 5.32 -3.63 -14.62
CA GLU A 149 5.47 -5.07 -14.57
C GLU A 149 4.85 -5.64 -13.27
N GLY A 150 3.81 -6.47 -13.42
CA GLY A 150 3.15 -7.14 -12.30
C GLY A 150 2.13 -6.29 -11.52
N GLY A 151 1.64 -5.18 -12.10
CA GLY A 151 0.51 -4.45 -11.52
C GLY A 151 0.18 -3.09 -12.15
N LEU A 152 -0.71 -2.36 -11.49
CA LEU A 152 -1.20 -1.04 -11.88
C LEU A 152 -1.10 -0.07 -10.70
N LEU A 153 -0.53 1.10 -10.95
CA LEU A 153 -0.39 2.18 -9.97
C LEU A 153 -1.38 3.30 -10.28
N TYR A 154 -2.07 3.81 -9.27
CA TYR A 154 -3.05 4.89 -9.38
C TYR A 154 -2.61 6.08 -8.53
N PHE A 155 -2.36 7.22 -9.16
CA PHE A 155 -1.92 8.47 -8.51
C PHE A 155 -3.03 9.50 -8.56
N PRO A 156 -3.37 10.18 -7.44
CA PRO A 156 -4.38 11.22 -7.45
C PRO A 156 -3.98 12.32 -8.43
N VAL A 157 -4.94 12.76 -9.25
CA VAL A 157 -4.68 13.84 -10.22
C VAL A 157 -4.24 15.11 -9.48
N GLY A 158 -3.09 15.65 -9.86
CA GLY A 158 -2.52 16.86 -9.24
C GLY A 158 -1.73 16.60 -7.96
N SER A 159 -1.54 15.34 -7.56
CA SER A 159 -0.60 14.99 -6.49
C SER A 159 0.85 15.23 -6.93
N SER A 160 1.66 15.78 -6.02
CA SER A 160 3.10 15.94 -6.26
C SER A 160 3.84 14.60 -6.37
N LEU A 161 3.23 13.51 -5.89
CA LEU A 161 3.83 12.18 -5.90
C LEU A 161 4.13 11.74 -7.33
N GLU A 162 3.21 11.97 -8.26
CA GLU A 162 3.38 11.61 -9.67
C GLU A 162 4.68 12.24 -10.20
N GLU A 163 4.84 13.56 -10.07
CA GLU A 163 6.02 14.31 -10.52
C GLU A 163 7.33 13.86 -9.86
N LYS A 164 7.27 13.40 -8.61
CA LYS A 164 8.44 13.01 -7.81
C LYS A 164 8.91 11.58 -8.08
N LEU A 165 8.11 10.75 -8.75
CA LEU A 165 8.48 9.36 -9.00
C LEU A 165 9.22 9.20 -10.33
N SER A 166 10.35 8.51 -10.23
CA SER A 166 11.36 8.39 -11.29
C SER A 166 10.91 7.66 -12.58
N PHE A 167 9.77 6.97 -12.58
CA PHE A 167 9.31 6.20 -13.74
C PHE A 167 8.67 7.06 -14.85
N LEU A 168 8.27 8.32 -14.57
CA LEU A 168 7.69 9.21 -15.58
C LEU A 168 8.71 9.75 -16.60
N THR A 169 10.01 9.60 -16.33
CA THR A 169 11.07 10.17 -17.17
C THR A 169 11.73 9.16 -18.10
N LYS A 170 11.26 7.90 -18.16
CA LYS A 170 11.91 6.85 -18.97
C LYS A 170 11.17 6.39 -20.22
N ASN A 171 10.02 6.97 -20.55
CA ASN A 171 9.25 6.63 -21.77
C ASN A 171 8.84 7.85 -22.63
N ASN A 172 9.63 8.93 -22.62
CA ASN A 172 9.60 9.94 -23.70
C ASN A 172 10.94 9.95 -24.43
#